data_AF-A0A1Q8C0P4-F1
#
_entry.id   AF-A0A1Q8C0P4-F1
#
_cell.length_a   1.000
_cell.length_b   1.000
_cell.length_c   1.000
_cell.angle_alpha   90.00
_cell.angle_beta   90.00
_cell.angle_gamma   90.00
#
_symmetry.space_group_name_H-M   'P 1'
#
loop_
_entity.id
_entity.type
_entity.pdbx_description
1 polymer ?
#
loop_
_entity_poly.entity_id
_entity_poly.type
_entity_poly.pdbx_seq_one_letter_code
_entity_poly.pdbx_strand_id
1 'polypeptide(L)'
;MRPAAVPPFRTLDPALATAERLLAGPPLSDVVDALPDEHAAAARLNALLAAVGVAPRLRASAEGWRAVYVDATGEEGELAAAAAALVALVAVAGWSRLKRCETCDTPFLDRTNGRSRRWCSPHRPRS
;
A
#
# COMPACT_ATOMS: atom_id res chain seq x y z
N MET A 1 -21.39 -2.71 -13.66
CA MET A 1 -19.95 -2.68 -13.34
C MET A 1 -19.76 -3.45 -12.05
N ARG A 2 -19.28 -4.71 -12.09
CA ARG A 2 -19.08 -5.50 -10.87
C ARG A 2 -17.97 -4.81 -10.05
N PRO A 3 -18.12 -4.60 -8.73
CA PRO A 3 -16.97 -4.20 -7.93
C PRO A 3 -15.89 -5.27 -8.15
N ALA A 4 -14.71 -4.82 -8.57
CA ALA A 4 -13.53 -5.68 -8.67
C ALA A 4 -13.45 -6.47 -7.37
N ALA A 5 -13.34 -7.80 -7.47
CA ALA A 5 -13.26 -8.68 -6.33
C ALA A 5 -12.29 -8.07 -5.30
N VAL A 6 -12.73 -8.03 -4.04
CA VAL A 6 -11.86 -7.67 -2.92
C VAL A 6 -10.58 -8.51 -3.11
N PRO A 7 -9.38 -7.91 -3.23
CA PRO A 7 -8.16 -8.70 -3.11
C PRO A 7 -8.35 -9.45 -1.80
N PRO A 8 -8.23 -10.79 -1.73
CA PRO A 8 -8.48 -11.48 -0.48
C PRO A 8 -7.43 -10.98 0.50
N PHE A 9 -7.71 -9.91 1.26
CA PHE A 9 -6.68 -9.19 2.02
C PHE A 9 -5.99 -10.11 3.01
N ARG A 10 -6.72 -11.15 3.42
CA ARG A 10 -6.24 -12.27 4.22
C ARG A 10 -5.03 -12.98 3.63
N THR A 11 -4.88 -13.03 2.30
CA THR A 11 -3.69 -13.60 1.64
C THR A 11 -2.46 -12.69 1.74
N LEU A 12 -2.66 -11.41 2.02
CA LEU A 12 -1.59 -10.44 2.25
C LEU A 12 -1.40 -10.15 3.75
N ASP A 13 -2.25 -10.68 4.63
CA ASP A 13 -2.07 -10.59 6.07
C ASP A 13 -1.03 -11.62 6.54
N PRO A 14 -0.23 -11.31 7.59
CA PRO A 14 -0.30 -10.11 8.44
C PRO A 14 0.42 -8.88 7.86
N ALA A 15 1.12 -9.02 6.74
CA ALA A 15 1.96 -7.95 6.19
C ALA A 15 1.16 -6.69 5.82
N LEU A 16 -0.08 -6.83 5.35
CA LEU A 16 -0.93 -5.69 5.01
C LEU A 16 -1.47 -4.94 6.25
N ALA A 17 -1.77 -5.65 7.33
CA ALA A 17 -2.07 -5.02 8.62
C ALA A 17 -0.86 -4.25 9.16
N THR A 18 0.34 -4.82 8.99
CA THR A 18 1.60 -4.16 9.33
C THR A 18 1.82 -2.92 8.48
N ALA A 19 1.55 -2.99 7.17
CA ALA A 19 1.61 -1.84 6.28
C ALA A 19 0.66 -0.72 6.69
N GLU A 20 -0.58 -1.03 7.07
CA GLU A 20 -1.51 -0.01 7.58
C GLU A 20 -0.98 0.70 8.83
N ARG A 21 -0.40 -0.04 9.78
CA ARG A 21 0.22 0.55 10.97
C ARG A 21 1.40 1.45 10.60
N LEU A 22 2.28 0.98 9.71
CA LEU A 22 3.49 1.70 9.32
C LEU A 22 3.20 2.90 8.41
N LEU A 23 2.08 2.93 7.68
CA LEU A 23 1.63 4.09 6.89
C LEU A 23 1.41 5.35 7.74
N ALA A 24 1.21 5.21 9.05
CA ALA A 24 1.04 6.35 9.94
C ALA A 24 2.32 7.19 10.12
N GLY A 25 3.48 6.73 9.63
CA GLY A 25 4.73 7.46 9.69
C GLY A 25 5.71 7.11 8.57
N PRO A 26 6.86 7.79 8.52
CA PRO A 26 7.87 7.53 7.52
C PRO A 26 8.52 6.14 7.76
N PRO A 27 8.99 5.48 6.70
CA PRO A 27 9.05 5.98 5.32
C PRO A 27 7.77 5.72 4.49
N LEU A 28 6.77 5.00 5.02
CA LEU A 28 5.60 4.62 4.22
C LEU A 28 4.61 5.77 4.03
N SER A 29 4.52 6.73 4.96
CA SER A 29 3.72 7.94 4.77
C SER A 29 4.13 8.68 3.50
N ASP A 30 5.44 8.74 3.20
CA ASP A 30 5.99 9.47 2.05
C ASP A 30 5.45 8.94 0.72
N VAL A 31 5.08 7.65 0.65
CA VAL A 31 4.44 7.07 -0.53
C VAL A 31 3.07 7.71 -0.78
N VAL A 32 2.28 7.92 0.28
CA VAL A 32 0.96 8.55 0.21
C VAL A 32 1.07 10.05 0.02
N ASP A 33 2.11 10.69 0.55
CA ASP A 33 2.45 12.09 0.31
C ASP A 33 2.72 12.41 -1.16
N ALA A 34 3.01 11.40 -1.99
CA ALA A 34 3.23 11.61 -3.41
C ALA A 34 1.93 11.66 -4.21
N LEU A 35 0.83 11.14 -3.65
CA LEU A 35 -0.46 11.13 -4.34
C LEU A 35 -1.02 12.57 -4.46
N PRO A 36 -1.67 12.92 -5.58
CA PRO A 36 -2.21 12.02 -6.60
C PRO A 36 -1.23 11.59 -7.72
N ASP A 37 0.05 11.95 -7.65
CA ASP A 37 1.06 11.45 -8.59
C ASP A 37 1.41 9.99 -8.29
N GLU A 38 0.67 9.08 -8.93
CA GLU A 38 0.87 7.63 -8.79
C GLU A 38 2.28 7.17 -9.25
N HIS A 39 2.90 7.88 -10.19
CA HIS A 39 4.25 7.56 -10.64
C HIS A 39 5.30 7.95 -9.59
N ALA A 40 5.14 9.12 -8.97
CA ALA A 40 5.96 9.52 -7.84
C ALA A 40 5.78 8.57 -6.64
N ALA A 41 4.54 8.17 -6.35
CA ALA A 41 4.25 7.19 -5.29
C ALA A 41 4.92 5.83 -5.56
N ALA A 42 4.81 5.34 -6.80
CA ALA A 42 5.47 4.10 -7.23
C ALA A 42 6.99 4.19 -7.11
N ALA A 43 7.58 5.34 -7.49
CA ALA A 43 9.02 5.57 -7.37
C ALA A 43 9.48 5.52 -5.92
N ARG A 44 8.76 6.18 -4.99
CA ARG A 44 9.06 6.15 -3.55
C ARG A 44 8.96 4.73 -2.97
N LEU A 45 7.90 4.00 -3.32
CA LEU A 45 7.74 2.61 -2.85
C LEU A 45 8.83 1.69 -3.41
N ASN A 46 9.18 1.81 -4.69
CA ASN A 46 10.25 1.05 -5.31
C ASN A 46 11.63 1.37 -4.71
N ALA A 47 11.90 2.64 -4.40
CA ALA A 47 13.13 3.06 -3.74
C ALA A 47 13.22 2.45 -2.33
N LEU A 48 12.12 2.43 -1.58
CA LEU A 48 12.05 1.77 -0.28
C LEU A 48 12.37 0.28 -0.39
N LEU A 49 11.73 -0.43 -1.32
CA LEU A 49 11.96 -1.86 -1.55
C LEU A 49 13.40 -2.18 -1.96
N ALA A 50 14.04 -1.30 -2.74
CA ALA A 50 15.44 -1.42 -3.07
C ALA A 50 16.34 -1.23 -1.84
N ALA A 51 16.03 -0.26 -0.98
CA ALA A 51 16.80 -0.02 0.24
C ALA A 51 16.72 -1.19 1.24
N VAL A 52 15.59 -1.88 1.31
CA VAL A 52 15.41 -3.08 2.16
C VAL A 52 15.75 -4.40 1.44
N GLY A 53 16.23 -4.33 0.19
CA GLY A 53 16.70 -5.51 -0.57
C GLY A 53 15.61 -6.52 -0.98
N VAL A 54 14.36 -6.10 -1.06
CA VAL A 54 13.21 -6.96 -1.40
C VAL A 54 13.01 -7.04 -2.92
N ALA A 55 12.44 -8.13 -3.44
CA ALA A 55 12.28 -8.40 -4.89
C ALA A 55 11.19 -7.60 -5.63
N PRO A 56 9.92 -7.54 -5.20
CA PRO A 56 8.85 -6.93 -5.99
C PRO A 56 9.06 -5.45 -6.26
N ARG A 57 8.75 -4.99 -7.48
CA ARG A 57 8.70 -3.59 -7.90
C ARG A 57 7.37 -3.31 -8.60
N LEU A 58 6.86 -2.10 -8.46
CA LEU A 58 5.74 -1.61 -9.26
C LEU A 58 6.22 -1.10 -10.61
N ARG A 59 5.50 -1.48 -11.66
CA ARG A 59 5.67 -0.96 -13.02
C ARG A 59 4.30 -0.63 -13.60
N ALA A 60 4.19 0.51 -14.26
CA ALA A 60 2.98 0.87 -15.01
C ALA A 60 2.78 -0.08 -16.22
N SER A 61 1.53 -0.37 -16.55
CA SER A 61 1.08 -1.10 -17.74
C SER A 61 -0.17 -0.43 -18.34
N ALA A 62 -0.66 -0.92 -19.48
CA ALA A 62 -1.86 -0.37 -20.12
C ALA A 62 -3.12 -0.54 -19.24
N GLU A 63 -3.13 -1.55 -18.37
CA GLU A 63 -4.23 -1.93 -17.48
C GLU A 63 -4.08 -1.33 -16.07
N GLY A 64 -3.06 -0.50 -15.83
CA GLY A 64 -2.77 0.14 -14.55
C GLY A 64 -1.38 -0.22 -14.02
N TRP A 65 -1.32 -0.95 -12.92
CA TRP A 65 -0.07 -1.28 -12.22
C TRP A 65 0.15 -2.79 -12.16
N ARG A 66 1.39 -3.22 -12.31
CA ARG A 66 1.79 -4.62 -12.12
C ARG A 66 2.99 -4.74 -11.20
N ALA A 67 3.02 -5.82 -10.43
CA ALA A 67 4.21 -6.25 -9.72
C ALA A 67 5.15 -6.96 -10.70
N VAL A 68 6.43 -6.59 -10.70
CA VAL A 68 7.51 -7.32 -11.38
C VAL A 68 8.52 -7.74 -10.33
N TYR A 69 9.00 -8.97 -10.39
CA TYR A 69 9.97 -9.48 -9.42
C TYR A 69 11.38 -9.32 -10.00
N VAL A 70 12.27 -8.75 -9.19
CA VAL A 70 13.71 -8.69 -9.47
C VAL A 70 14.47 -9.52 -8.42
N ASP A 71 15.77 -9.68 -8.60
CA ASP A 71 16.60 -10.38 -7.61
C ASP A 71 16.55 -9.64 -6.26
N ALA A 72 16.30 -10.39 -5.19
CA ALA A 72 16.35 -9.90 -3.82
C ALA A 72 17.74 -10.14 -3.21
N THR A 73 18.18 -9.22 -2.36
CA THR A 73 19.48 -9.28 -1.68
C THR A 73 19.37 -9.03 -0.17
N GLY A 74 18.20 -8.60 0.30
CA GLY A 74 17.95 -8.26 1.69
C GLY A 74 17.31 -9.38 2.50
N GLU A 75 17.26 -9.17 3.81
CA GLU A 75 16.62 -10.07 4.76
C GLU A 75 15.14 -9.75 4.97
N GLU A 76 14.41 -10.73 5.52
CA GLU A 76 13.01 -10.58 5.90
C GLU A 76 12.87 -9.63 7.11
N GLY A 77 11.96 -8.68 7.03
CA GLY A 77 11.66 -7.75 8.12
C GLY A 77 10.27 -7.12 7.96
N GLU A 78 9.73 -6.54 9.05
CA GLU A 78 8.36 -5.98 9.04
C GLU A 78 8.16 -4.93 7.94
N LEU A 79 9.13 -4.02 7.77
CA LEU A 79 9.08 -2.98 6.75
C LEU A 79 9.16 -3.57 5.33
N ALA A 80 10.02 -4.57 5.14
CA ALA A 80 10.17 -5.30 3.89
C ALA A 80 8.86 -6.02 3.48
N ALA A 81 8.27 -6.77 4.42
CA ALA A 81 7.00 -7.45 4.23
C ALA A 81 5.85 -6.45 3.96
N ALA A 82 5.78 -5.37 4.73
CA ALA A 82 4.77 -4.32 4.56
C ALA A 82 4.88 -3.65 3.18
N ALA A 83 6.08 -3.25 2.76
CA ALA A 83 6.31 -2.64 1.46
C ALA A 83 5.95 -3.61 0.31
N ALA A 84 6.31 -4.88 0.42
CA ALA A 84 5.95 -5.91 -0.57
C ALA A 84 4.42 -6.11 -0.65
N ALA A 85 3.74 -6.13 0.50
CA ALA A 85 2.28 -6.23 0.55
C ALA A 85 1.59 -5.02 -0.10
N LEU A 86 2.15 -3.80 0.03
CA LEU A 86 1.66 -2.62 -0.66
C LEU A 86 1.84 -2.72 -2.18
N VAL A 87 2.95 -3.28 -2.69
CA VAL A 87 3.11 -3.55 -4.12
C VAL A 87 2.03 -4.51 -4.62
N ALA A 88 1.81 -5.62 -3.92
CA ALA A 88 0.78 -6.59 -4.28
C ALA A 88 -0.61 -5.96 -4.27
N LEU A 89 -0.91 -5.14 -3.26
CA LEU A 89 -2.17 -4.39 -3.18
C LEU A 89 -2.35 -3.46 -4.38
N VAL A 90 -1.35 -2.61 -4.67
CA VAL A 90 -1.44 -1.61 -5.76
C VAL A 90 -1.55 -2.29 -7.11
N ALA A 91 -0.84 -3.40 -7.33
CA ALA A 91 -0.94 -4.18 -8.56
C ALA A 91 -2.35 -4.74 -8.80
N VAL A 92 -3.11 -5.05 -7.73
CA VAL A 92 -4.47 -5.60 -7.86
C VAL A 92 -5.56 -4.53 -7.82
N ALA A 93 -5.38 -3.50 -6.98
CA ALA A 93 -6.44 -2.54 -6.65
C ALA A 93 -6.14 -1.08 -7.03
N GLY A 94 -4.94 -0.82 -7.56
CA GLY A 94 -4.43 0.54 -7.77
C GLY A 94 -4.21 1.29 -6.46
N TRP A 95 -3.98 2.61 -6.57
CA TRP A 95 -3.63 3.48 -5.45
C TRP A 95 -4.82 3.95 -4.60
N SER A 96 -6.04 3.83 -5.14
CA SER A 96 -7.28 4.35 -4.52
C SER A 96 -7.62 3.86 -3.11
N ARG A 97 -6.90 2.84 -2.61
CA ARG A 97 -7.05 2.33 -1.24
C ARG A 97 -6.09 2.99 -0.24
N LEU A 98 -5.04 3.67 -0.70
CA LEU A 98 -4.21 4.51 0.15
C LEU A 98 -4.86 5.88 0.24
N LYS A 99 -5.23 6.28 1.45
CA LYS A 99 -6.02 7.49 1.71
C LYS A 99 -5.45 8.25 2.89
N ARG A 100 -5.88 9.49 3.06
CA ARG A 100 -5.63 10.30 4.25
C ARG A 100 -6.88 10.38 5.12
N CYS A 101 -6.68 10.32 6.43
CA CYS A 101 -7.76 10.45 7.38
C CYS A 101 -8.37 11.85 7.31
N GLU A 102 -9.70 11.97 7.19
CA GLU A 102 -10.38 13.28 7.16
C GLU A 102 -10.26 14.11 8.45
N THR A 103 -9.76 13.52 9.55
CA THR A 103 -9.65 14.19 10.86
C THR A 103 -8.21 14.60 11.21
N CYS A 104 -7.22 13.77 10.87
CA CYS A 104 -5.84 13.98 11.30
C CYS A 104 -4.83 13.91 10.16
N ASP A 105 -5.31 13.80 8.92
CA ASP A 105 -4.52 13.70 7.69
C ASP A 105 -3.55 12.49 7.60
N THR A 106 -3.46 11.67 8.65
CA THR A 106 -2.60 10.49 8.69
C THR A 106 -2.97 9.50 7.57
N PRO A 107 -1.99 9.03 6.80
CA PRO A 107 -2.21 8.00 5.80
C PRO A 107 -2.74 6.70 6.41
N PHE A 108 -3.65 6.05 5.70
CA PHE A 108 -4.20 4.76 6.09
C PHE A 108 -4.60 3.92 4.87
N LEU A 109 -4.84 2.63 5.12
CA LEU A 109 -5.31 1.69 4.12
C LEU A 109 -6.83 1.46 4.23
N ASP A 110 -7.56 1.70 3.15
CA ASP A 110 -8.97 1.37 3.04
C ASP A 110 -9.19 -0.11 2.65
N ARG A 111 -9.45 -0.91 3.68
CA ARG A 111 -9.75 -2.34 3.58
C ARG A 111 -11.26 -2.65 3.43
N THR A 112 -12.11 -1.65 3.24
CA THR A 112 -13.55 -1.88 2.98
C THR A 112 -13.77 -2.35 1.55
N ASN A 113 -14.81 -3.16 1.34
CA ASN A 113 -15.14 -3.68 0.01
C ASN A 113 -15.40 -2.55 -1.00
N GLY A 114 -16.19 -1.56 -0.58
CA GLY A 114 -16.61 -0.41 -1.42
C GLY A 114 -15.64 0.77 -1.44
N ARG A 115 -14.44 0.66 -0.83
CA ARG A 115 -13.50 1.78 -0.66
C ARG A 115 -14.18 3.00 0.00
N SER A 116 -15.00 2.76 1.01
CA SER A 116 -15.84 3.77 1.67
C SER A 116 -15.26 4.28 2.99
N ARG A 117 -14.14 3.74 3.46
CA ARG A 117 -13.51 4.22 4.71
C ARG A 117 -12.91 5.61 4.49
N ARG A 118 -13.20 6.51 5.43
CA ARG A 118 -12.76 7.92 5.44
C ARG A 118 -11.76 8.27 6.56
N TRP A 119 -11.66 7.40 7.57
CA TRP A 119 -10.86 7.64 8.78
C TRP A 119 -9.86 6.53 9.03
N CYS A 120 -8.70 6.90 9.60
CA CYS A 120 -7.72 5.93 10.10
C CYS A 120 -8.30 5.12 11.29
N SER A 121 -7.62 4.06 11.71
CA SER A 121 -8.16 3.14 12.72
C SER A 121 -8.47 3.84 14.06
N PRO A 122 -7.63 4.76 14.56
CA PRO A 122 -7.93 5.53 15.77
C PRO A 122 -9.19 6.41 15.69
N HIS A 123 -9.51 6.96 14.52
CA HIS A 123 -10.66 7.86 14.31
C HIS A 123 -11.90 7.15 13.78
N ARG A 124 -11.86 5.81 13.65
CA ARG A 124 -13.03 5.06 13.22
C ARG A 124 -14.09 5.07 14.34
N PRO A 125 -15.35 5.45 14.05
CA PRO A 125 -16.43 5.34 15.02
C PRO A 125 -16.55 3.88 15.50
N ARG A 126 -16.56 3.67 16.81
CA ARG A 126 -16.87 2.36 17.40
C ARG A 126 -18.38 2.25 17.43
N SER A 127 -18.95 1.46 16.52
CA SER A 127 -20.36 1.04 16.56
C SER A 127 -20.60 0.04 17.67
#